data_AF-A0A183BWF2-F1
#
_entry.id   AF-A0A183BWF2-F1
#
_cell.length_a   1.000
_cell.length_b   1.000
_cell.length_c   1.000
_cell.angle_alpha   90.00
_cell.angle_beta   90.00
_cell.angle_gamma   90.00
#
_symmetry.space_group_name_H-M   'P 1'
#
loop_
_entity.id
_entity.type
_entity.pdbx_description
1 polymer ?
#
loop_
_entity_poly.entity_id
_entity_poly.type
_entity_poly.pdbx_seq_one_letter_code
_entity_poly.pdbx_strand_id
1 'polypeptide(L)'
;MLSSNETIFAVSELRCRAPLVHCLTNQVVSNFTANVLLALGAVPAMSAIESGRPWVLDPVAVGHTLPFRSQFAVELIREWHPTAIRANASEVMALDGMLRRAADDVEHGMPADGGAGRGPDSKVESSAAVEHAKNLALCSESLVAMTGQQDFPALIRPNSRAECESAKISCRKAL
;
A
#
# COMPACT_ATOMS: atom_id res chain seq x y z
N MET A 1 7.51 0.83 -16.31
CA MET A 1 6.51 -0.16 -16.74
C MET A 1 7.24 -1.47 -16.91
N LEU A 2 6.72 -2.59 -16.41
CA LEU A 2 7.25 -3.89 -16.81
C LEU A 2 6.87 -4.11 -18.28
N SER A 3 7.85 -4.31 -19.13
CA SER A 3 7.66 -4.81 -20.49
C SER A 3 6.91 -6.14 -20.49
N SER A 4 6.33 -6.50 -21.63
CA SER A 4 5.70 -7.82 -21.81
C SER A 4 6.68 -8.95 -21.46
N ASN A 5 7.97 -8.78 -21.78
CA ASN A 5 9.02 -9.73 -21.44
C ASN A 5 9.26 -9.84 -19.93
N GLU A 6 9.33 -8.72 -19.22
CA GLU A 6 9.45 -8.72 -17.75
C GLU A 6 8.24 -9.38 -17.08
N THR A 7 7.05 -9.18 -17.63
CA THR A 7 5.81 -9.81 -17.12
C THR A 7 5.84 -11.33 -17.33
N ILE A 8 6.19 -11.79 -18.54
CA ILE A 8 6.35 -13.22 -18.85
C ILE A 8 7.39 -13.85 -17.93
N PHE A 9 8.53 -13.18 -17.76
CA PHE A 9 9.60 -13.64 -16.88
C PHE A 9 9.12 -13.77 -15.43
N ALA A 10 8.46 -12.75 -14.88
CA ALA A 10 7.96 -12.77 -13.51
C ALA A 10 6.92 -13.89 -13.28
N VAL A 11 5.99 -14.10 -14.22
CA VAL A 11 5.01 -15.19 -14.12
C VAL A 11 5.68 -16.56 -14.23
N SER A 12 6.69 -16.70 -15.09
CA SER A 12 7.49 -17.93 -15.22
C SER A 12 8.25 -18.24 -13.93
N GLU A 13 8.90 -17.23 -13.33
CA GLU A 13 9.61 -17.38 -12.06
C GLU A 13 8.66 -17.78 -10.93
N LEU A 14 7.48 -17.14 -10.83
CA LEU A 14 6.46 -17.47 -9.84
C LEU A 14 6.04 -18.95 -9.95
N ARG A 15 5.78 -19.43 -11.18
CA ARG A 15 5.41 -20.83 -11.43
C ARG A 15 6.53 -21.81 -11.10
N CYS A 16 7.78 -21.44 -11.40
CA CYS A 16 8.95 -22.25 -11.08
C CYS A 16 9.16 -22.38 -9.57
N ARG A 17 8.97 -21.29 -8.83
CA ARG A 17 9.20 -21.26 -7.37
C ARG A 17 8.02 -21.79 -6.55
N ALA A 18 6.82 -21.79 -7.12
CA ALA A 18 5.57 -22.20 -6.48
C ALA A 18 5.44 -21.69 -5.03
N PRO A 19 5.52 -20.36 -4.81
CA PRO A 19 5.68 -19.82 -3.47
C PRO A 19 4.46 -20.11 -2.59
N LEU A 20 4.72 -20.43 -1.32
CA LEU A 20 3.70 -20.47 -0.27
C LEU A 20 3.33 -19.03 0.12
N VAL A 21 2.09 -18.63 -0.12
CA VAL A 21 1.58 -17.29 0.17
C VAL A 21 0.61 -17.36 1.34
N HIS A 22 0.97 -16.75 2.46
CA HIS A 22 0.04 -16.61 3.58
C HIS A 22 -0.94 -15.47 3.34
N CYS A 23 -2.23 -15.76 3.28
CA CYS A 23 -3.26 -14.77 3.02
C CYS A 23 -4.06 -14.43 4.29
N LEU A 24 -3.87 -13.21 4.79
CA LEU A 24 -4.76 -12.59 5.78
C LEU A 24 -5.66 -11.59 5.05
N THR A 25 -6.73 -12.11 4.43
CA THR A 25 -7.66 -11.29 3.62
C THR A 25 -9.07 -11.31 4.19
N ASN A 26 -9.93 -10.45 3.66
CA ASN A 26 -11.33 -10.39 4.07
C ASN A 26 -12.11 -11.63 3.61
N GLN A 27 -13.18 -11.95 4.33
CA GLN A 27 -14.00 -13.15 4.09
C GLN A 27 -14.67 -13.17 2.70
N VAL A 28 -14.92 -11.99 2.11
CA VAL A 28 -15.62 -11.88 0.81
C VAL A 28 -14.75 -12.38 -0.34
N VAL A 29 -13.43 -12.15 -0.28
CA VAL A 29 -12.52 -12.48 -1.39
C VAL A 29 -11.69 -13.74 -1.16
N SER A 30 -11.76 -14.36 0.01
CA SER A 30 -10.86 -15.47 0.40
C SER A 30 -10.82 -16.63 -0.62
N ASN A 31 -11.98 -17.09 -1.11
CA ASN A 31 -12.04 -18.18 -2.08
C ASN A 31 -11.45 -17.76 -3.44
N PHE A 32 -11.76 -16.54 -3.87
CA PHE A 32 -11.26 -16.01 -5.13
C PHE A 32 -9.74 -15.79 -5.08
N THR A 33 -9.20 -15.23 -4.00
CA THR A 33 -7.77 -15.07 -3.78
C THR A 33 -7.04 -16.42 -3.84
N ALA A 34 -7.57 -17.46 -3.20
CA ALA A 34 -6.98 -18.80 -3.24
C ALA A 34 -6.94 -19.36 -4.68
N ASN A 35 -8.05 -19.25 -5.42
CA ASN A 35 -8.13 -19.74 -6.80
C ASN A 35 -7.19 -19.00 -7.74
N VAL A 36 -7.06 -17.67 -7.60
CA VAL A 36 -6.13 -16.87 -8.40
C VAL A 36 -4.67 -17.29 -8.12
N LEU A 37 -4.30 -17.49 -6.85
CA LEU A 37 -2.96 -17.95 -6.49
C LEU A 37 -2.66 -19.33 -7.06
N LEU A 38 -3.62 -20.27 -6.97
CA LEU A 38 -3.48 -21.61 -7.56
C LEU A 38 -3.34 -21.56 -9.09
N ALA A 39 -4.16 -20.75 -9.78
CA ALA A 39 -4.08 -20.58 -11.23
C ALA A 39 -2.74 -19.97 -11.69
N LEU A 40 -2.13 -19.13 -10.85
CA LEU A 40 -0.80 -18.59 -11.08
C LEU A 40 0.32 -19.60 -10.79
N GLY A 41 0.05 -20.69 -10.07
CA GLY A 41 1.03 -21.71 -9.67
C GLY A 41 1.62 -21.50 -8.27
N ALA A 42 1.05 -20.60 -7.46
CA ALA A 42 1.40 -20.41 -6.05
C ALA A 42 0.57 -21.31 -5.14
N VAL A 43 0.97 -21.42 -3.87
CA VAL A 43 0.29 -22.22 -2.85
C VAL A 43 -0.32 -21.29 -1.79
N PRO A 44 -1.65 -21.07 -1.77
CA PRO A 44 -2.29 -20.26 -0.74
C PRO A 44 -2.32 -20.99 0.61
N ALA A 45 -1.98 -20.29 1.69
CA ALA A 45 -2.08 -20.79 3.06
C ALA A 45 -2.81 -19.79 3.96
N MET A 46 -3.77 -20.29 4.73
CA MET A 46 -4.53 -19.49 5.71
C MET A 46 -3.98 -19.65 7.15
N SER A 47 -2.73 -20.09 7.29
CA SER A 47 -2.09 -20.49 8.56
C SER A 47 -0.82 -19.70 8.84
N ALA A 48 -0.42 -19.59 10.11
CA ALA A 48 0.76 -18.84 10.54
C ALA A 48 2.06 -19.29 9.82
N ILE A 49 2.90 -18.31 9.47
CA ILE A 49 4.23 -18.50 8.88
C ILE A 49 5.28 -17.77 9.73
N GLU A 50 6.55 -18.19 9.61
CA GLU A 50 7.68 -17.57 10.32
C GLU A 50 7.81 -16.06 10.06
N SER A 51 8.28 -15.34 11.08
CA SER A 51 8.59 -13.91 11.01
C SER A 51 9.74 -13.60 10.04
N GLY A 52 9.79 -12.38 9.53
CA GLY A 52 10.87 -11.91 8.63
C GLY A 52 10.64 -12.18 7.14
N ARG A 53 9.47 -12.70 6.77
CA ARG A 53 9.05 -12.85 5.37
C ARG A 53 8.49 -11.53 4.82
N PRO A 54 8.75 -11.22 3.53
CA PRO A 54 8.18 -10.03 2.91
C PRO A 54 6.66 -10.11 2.90
N TRP A 55 5.99 -8.99 3.18
CA TRP A 55 4.53 -8.93 3.27
C TRP A 55 3.98 -7.71 2.52
N VAL A 56 2.74 -7.86 2.05
CA VAL A 56 2.03 -6.84 1.27
C VAL A 56 0.85 -6.32 2.09
N LEU A 57 0.76 -5.00 2.22
CA LEU A 57 -0.42 -4.35 2.77
C LEU A 57 -1.39 -3.98 1.64
N ASP A 58 -2.65 -4.42 1.78
CA ASP A 58 -3.78 -3.98 0.96
C ASP A 58 -4.80 -3.28 1.89
N PRO A 59 -4.69 -1.94 2.07
CA PRO A 59 -5.41 -1.18 3.06
C PRO A 59 -6.81 -0.79 2.55
N VAL A 60 -7.62 -1.79 2.24
CA VAL A 60 -8.94 -1.59 1.63
C VAL A 60 -9.82 -0.65 2.46
N ALA A 61 -10.28 0.41 1.79
CA ALA A 61 -11.19 1.43 2.32
C ALA A 61 -10.61 2.26 3.49
N VAL A 62 -9.29 2.46 3.52
CA VAL A 62 -8.70 3.52 4.36
C VAL A 62 -9.14 4.90 3.88
N GLY A 63 -9.30 5.80 4.85
CA GLY A 63 -9.90 7.12 4.67
C GLY A 63 -10.71 7.56 5.89
N HIS A 64 -11.48 8.64 5.74
CA HIS A 64 -12.23 9.25 6.84
C HIS A 64 -13.38 8.40 7.38
N THR A 65 -13.98 7.57 6.53
CA THR A 65 -15.22 6.85 6.86
C THR A 65 -14.99 5.65 7.80
N LEU A 66 -13.78 5.10 7.84
CA LEU A 66 -13.45 3.91 8.64
C LEU A 66 -12.20 4.16 9.51
N PRO A 67 -12.32 5.00 10.57
CA PRO A 67 -11.17 5.51 11.33
C PRO A 67 -10.31 4.40 11.94
N PHE A 68 -10.93 3.33 12.44
CA PHE A 68 -10.20 2.18 12.99
C PHE A 68 -9.31 1.50 11.95
N ARG A 69 -9.82 1.27 10.73
CA ARG A 69 -9.02 0.63 9.65
C ARG A 69 -7.87 1.50 9.22
N SER A 70 -8.13 2.80 9.11
CA SER A 70 -7.13 3.81 8.76
C SER A 70 -6.02 3.89 9.80
N GLN A 71 -6.37 3.95 11.08
CA GLN A 71 -5.41 3.98 12.17
C GLN A 71 -4.59 2.69 12.23
N PHE A 72 -5.24 1.53 12.13
CA PHE A 72 -4.54 0.25 12.14
C PHE A 72 -3.59 0.09 10.95
N ALA A 73 -3.97 0.55 9.75
CA ALA A 73 -3.06 0.56 8.59
C ALA A 73 -1.84 1.46 8.82
N VAL A 74 -2.02 2.63 9.45
CA VAL A 74 -0.91 3.52 9.81
C VAL A 74 0.01 2.89 10.85
N GLU A 75 -0.53 2.23 11.87
CA GLU A 75 0.24 1.49 12.88
C GLU A 75 1.07 0.37 12.23
N LEU A 76 0.47 -0.43 11.34
CA LEU A 76 1.17 -1.47 10.61
C LEU A 76 2.32 -0.91 9.74
N ILE A 77 2.11 0.23 9.08
CA ILE A 77 3.15 0.87 8.26
C ILE A 77 4.32 1.36 9.13
N ARG A 78 4.01 1.99 10.27
CA ARG A 78 5.00 2.60 11.16
C ARG A 78 5.83 1.57 11.92
N GLU A 79 5.20 0.50 12.40
CA GLU A 79 5.83 -0.47 13.29
C GLU A 79 6.36 -1.72 12.55
N TRP A 80 5.72 -2.14 11.45
CA TRP A 80 5.99 -3.44 10.81
C TRP A 80 6.51 -3.35 9.37
N HIS A 81 6.61 -2.15 8.81
CA HIS A 81 7.27 -1.84 7.53
C HIS A 81 6.98 -2.84 6.40
N PRO A 82 5.80 -2.77 5.74
CA PRO A 82 5.47 -3.66 4.64
C PRO A 82 6.51 -3.57 3.52
N THR A 83 6.78 -4.70 2.88
CA THR A 83 7.66 -4.71 1.70
C THR A 83 6.99 -4.00 0.53
N ALA A 84 5.67 -4.15 0.41
CA ALA A 84 4.88 -3.42 -0.58
C ALA A 84 3.51 -2.99 -0.04
N ILE A 85 3.00 -1.88 -0.56
CA ILE A 85 1.65 -1.38 -0.33
C ILE A 85 0.94 -1.33 -1.67
N ARG A 86 -0.20 -2.00 -1.79
CA ARG A 86 -1.10 -1.92 -2.95
C ARG A 86 -2.30 -1.08 -2.54
N ALA A 87 -2.54 0.03 -3.23
CA ALA A 87 -3.63 0.93 -2.89
C ALA A 87 -4.13 1.66 -4.14
N ASN A 88 -5.39 2.11 -4.15
CA ASN A 88 -5.85 3.03 -5.19
C ASN A 88 -5.45 4.49 -4.86
N ALA A 89 -5.71 5.43 -5.78
CA ALA A 89 -5.33 6.83 -5.61
C ALA A 89 -5.89 7.48 -4.33
N SER A 90 -7.17 7.25 -3.99
CA SER A 90 -7.78 7.86 -2.80
C SER A 90 -7.24 7.26 -1.50
N GLU A 91 -6.96 5.95 -1.47
CA GLU A 91 -6.32 5.27 -0.35
C GLU A 91 -4.87 5.74 -0.15
N VAL A 92 -4.10 5.92 -1.23
CA VAL A 92 -2.73 6.48 -1.17
C VAL A 92 -2.74 7.88 -0.56
N MET A 93 -3.60 8.78 -1.06
CA MET A 93 -3.68 10.15 -0.55
C MET A 93 -4.11 10.19 0.91
N ALA A 94 -5.05 9.32 1.32
CA ALA A 94 -5.48 9.21 2.70
C ALA A 94 -4.34 8.76 3.62
N LEU A 95 -3.61 7.69 3.26
CA LEU A 95 -2.50 7.17 4.05
C LEU A 95 -1.36 8.17 4.17
N ASP A 96 -0.96 8.79 3.06
CA ASP A 96 0.09 9.81 3.05
C ASP A 96 -0.30 11.02 3.92
N GLY A 97 -1.55 11.49 3.80
CA GLY A 97 -2.08 12.56 4.64
C GLY A 97 -2.09 12.21 6.13
N MET A 98 -2.47 10.98 6.49
CA MET A 98 -2.50 10.51 7.88
C MET A 98 -1.11 10.32 8.46
N LEU A 99 -0.17 9.76 7.69
CA LEU A 99 1.21 9.59 8.13
C LEU A 99 1.92 10.93 8.39
N ARG A 100 1.58 11.97 7.61
CA ARG A 100 2.07 13.34 7.79
C ARG A 100 1.35 14.10 8.91
N ARG A 101 0.03 13.96 9.07
CA ARG A 101 -0.74 14.62 10.15
C ARG A 101 -0.46 14.05 11.53
N ALA A 102 -0.22 12.74 11.62
CA ALA A 102 0.30 12.14 12.84
C ALA A 102 1.78 12.46 13.06
N ALA A 103 2.35 13.35 12.24
CA ALA A 103 3.51 14.15 12.61
C ALA A 103 3.00 15.48 13.19
N ASP A 104 2.16 16.27 12.53
CA ASP A 104 1.74 17.60 13.06
C ASP A 104 0.74 17.57 14.25
N ASP A 105 1.16 17.17 15.46
CA ASP A 105 0.38 17.37 16.70
C ASP A 105 0.46 18.85 17.15
N VAL A 106 -0.33 19.71 16.51
CA VAL A 106 -0.85 20.94 17.12
C VAL A 106 -2.37 20.84 17.10
N GLU A 107 -2.99 20.96 18.28
CA GLU A 107 -4.42 21.03 18.55
C GLU A 107 -5.18 21.91 17.54
N HIS A 108 -5.57 21.37 16.40
CA HIS A 108 -6.62 21.91 15.57
C HIS A 108 -7.49 20.74 15.14
N GLY A 109 -8.68 20.66 15.73
CA GLY A 109 -9.68 19.67 15.41
C GLY A 109 -9.85 19.53 13.90
N MET A 110 -10.13 18.30 13.48
CA MET A 110 -10.28 17.88 12.08
C MET A 110 -10.89 19.00 11.20
N PRO A 111 -10.17 19.53 10.20
CA PRO A 111 -10.77 20.48 9.28
C PRO A 111 -11.95 19.80 8.58
N ALA A 112 -13.12 20.40 8.72
CA ALA A 112 -14.40 19.92 8.21
C ALA A 112 -14.57 20.06 6.69
N ASP A 113 -13.51 20.41 5.96
CA ASP A 113 -13.62 20.75 4.53
C ASP A 113 -12.67 19.94 3.64
N GLY A 114 -13.28 19.03 2.86
CA GLY A 114 -13.11 19.11 1.41
C GLY A 114 -12.21 18.10 0.71
N GLY A 115 -11.39 17.32 1.41
CA GLY A 115 -10.56 16.27 0.80
C GLY A 115 -11.25 14.90 0.78
N ALA A 116 -12.52 14.85 0.37
CA ALA A 116 -13.28 13.61 0.38
C ALA A 116 -12.51 12.51 -0.36
N GLY A 117 -12.07 11.49 0.37
CA GLY A 117 -11.89 10.13 -0.14
C GLY A 117 -13.26 9.65 -0.60
N ARG A 118 -13.71 10.19 -1.73
CA ARG A 118 -14.87 9.71 -2.44
C ARG A 118 -14.51 8.28 -2.88
N GLY A 119 -15.48 7.37 -2.78
CA GLY A 119 -15.29 5.93 -2.93
C GLY A 119 -14.59 5.51 -4.24
N PRO A 120 -14.46 4.20 -4.49
CA PRO A 120 -13.70 3.65 -5.63
C PRO A 120 -14.11 4.21 -7.02
N ASP A 121 -15.25 4.90 -7.11
CA ASP A 121 -15.83 5.46 -8.33
C ASP A 121 -15.45 6.92 -8.65
N SER A 122 -14.59 7.56 -7.84
CA SER A 122 -14.24 8.97 -8.07
C SER A 122 -12.99 9.15 -8.93
N LYS A 123 -13.17 9.83 -10.06
CA LYS A 123 -12.13 10.26 -10.99
C LYS A 123 -11.22 11.31 -10.33
N VAL A 124 -10.31 10.87 -9.48
CA VAL A 124 -9.14 11.67 -9.11
C VAL A 124 -8.15 11.53 -10.26
N GLU A 125 -7.75 12.65 -10.86
CA GLU A 125 -6.67 12.71 -11.84
C GLU A 125 -5.40 12.09 -11.23
N SER A 126 -4.93 10.97 -11.80
CA SER A 126 -3.80 10.18 -11.29
C SER A 126 -2.52 10.99 -11.10
N SER A 127 -2.36 12.10 -11.81
CA SER A 127 -1.21 13.01 -11.72
C SER A 127 -1.02 13.61 -10.33
N ALA A 128 -2.12 13.97 -9.65
CA ALA A 128 -2.08 14.50 -8.29
C ALA A 128 -1.69 13.44 -7.25
N ALA A 129 -2.05 12.17 -7.49
CA ALA A 129 -1.78 11.08 -6.57
C ALA A 129 -0.34 10.54 -6.64
N VAL A 130 0.41 10.83 -7.70
CA VAL A 130 1.80 10.36 -7.87
C VAL A 130 2.73 10.94 -6.80
N GLU A 131 2.58 12.22 -6.45
CA GLU A 131 3.40 12.84 -5.39
C GLU A 131 3.11 12.19 -4.04
N HIS A 132 1.83 11.97 -3.74
CA HIS A 132 1.41 11.25 -2.54
C HIS A 132 1.96 9.82 -2.48
N ALA A 133 1.97 9.11 -3.61
CA ALA A 133 2.51 7.77 -3.69
C ALA A 133 4.05 7.73 -3.47
N LYS A 134 4.78 8.76 -3.94
CA LYS A 134 6.22 8.92 -3.64
C LYS A 134 6.47 9.17 -2.16
N ASN A 135 5.71 10.08 -1.55
CA ASN A 135 5.83 10.38 -0.13
C ASN A 135 5.52 9.15 0.73
N LEU A 136 4.44 8.42 0.38
CA LEU A 136 4.09 7.18 1.05
C LEU A 136 5.22 6.15 0.96
N ALA A 137 5.78 5.92 -0.23
CA ALA A 137 6.89 4.99 -0.43
C ALA A 137 8.11 5.35 0.42
N LEU A 138 8.44 6.65 0.50
CA LEU A 138 9.56 7.15 1.29
C LEU A 138 9.34 7.02 2.80
N CYS A 139 8.16 7.41 3.32
CA CYS A 139 7.89 7.31 4.75
C CYS A 139 7.66 5.86 5.23
N SER A 140 7.13 4.98 4.38
CA SER A 140 6.91 3.57 4.71
C SER A 140 8.11 2.65 4.41
N GLU A 141 9.10 3.14 3.64
CA GLU A 141 10.17 2.32 3.03
C GLU A 141 9.67 1.15 2.19
N SER A 142 8.47 1.29 1.62
CA SER A 142 7.81 0.23 0.86
C SER A 142 7.81 0.53 -0.63
N LEU A 143 7.71 -0.53 -1.43
CA LEU A 143 7.23 -0.41 -2.80
C LEU A 143 5.74 -0.01 -2.79
N VAL A 144 5.36 1.10 -3.41
CA VAL A 144 3.94 1.47 -3.57
C VAL A 144 3.49 1.10 -4.99
N ALA A 145 2.41 0.32 -5.07
CA ALA A 145 1.72 -0.02 -6.32
C ALA A 145 0.35 0.66 -6.34
N MET A 146 0.26 1.80 -7.01
CA MET A 146 -0.98 2.57 -7.12
C MET A 146 -1.86 2.06 -8.26
N THR A 147 -3.10 1.62 -7.99
CA THR A 147 -4.03 1.07 -9.01
C THR A 147 -5.15 2.05 -9.40
N GLY A 148 -5.60 2.07 -10.66
CA GLY A 148 -6.67 2.97 -11.14
C GLY A 148 -7.18 2.68 -12.56
N GLN A 149 -8.13 3.49 -13.04
CA GLN A 149 -8.84 3.32 -14.33
C GLN A 149 -7.98 3.58 -15.59
N GLN A 150 -6.88 4.32 -15.47
CA GLN A 150 -5.86 4.37 -16.51
C GLN A 150 -4.81 3.30 -16.18
N ASP A 151 -4.37 2.54 -17.19
CA ASP A 151 -3.47 1.37 -17.13
C ASP A 151 -2.06 1.66 -16.56
N PHE A 152 -1.99 2.11 -15.31
CA PHE A 152 -0.75 2.49 -14.67
C PHE A 152 -0.71 1.99 -13.23
N PRO A 153 -0.21 0.76 -12.97
CA PRO A 153 0.49 0.52 -11.72
C PRO A 153 1.74 1.39 -11.72
N ALA A 154 1.66 2.57 -11.10
CA ALA A 154 2.85 3.34 -10.77
C ALA A 154 3.57 2.57 -9.65
N LEU A 155 4.61 1.82 -10.02
CA LEU A 155 5.52 1.18 -9.07
C LEU A 155 6.53 2.22 -8.62
N ILE A 156 6.38 2.70 -7.39
CA ILE A 156 7.24 3.73 -6.82
C ILE A 156 8.09 3.09 -5.74
N ARG A 157 9.41 3.18 -5.93
CA ARG A 157 10.42 2.67 -5.00
C ARG A 157 11.20 3.85 -4.42
N PRO A 158 11.60 3.79 -3.14
CA PRO A 158 12.61 4.69 -2.61
C PRO A 158 13.93 4.54 -3.39
N ASN A 159 14.63 5.63 -3.70
CA ASN A 159 15.88 5.55 -4.45
C ASN A 159 17.07 5.17 -3.56
N SER A 160 17.01 5.48 -2.26
CA SER A 160 18.06 5.12 -1.30
C SER A 160 17.58 5.17 0.15
N ARG A 161 18.33 4.51 1.05
CA ARG A 161 18.08 4.56 2.50
C ARG A 161 18.25 5.97 3.09
N ALA A 162 19.14 6.79 2.54
CA ALA A 162 19.36 8.17 2.97
C ALA A 162 18.16 9.09 2.64
N GLU A 163 17.49 8.83 1.51
CA GLU A 163 16.26 9.52 1.11
C GLU A 163 15.10 9.16 2.06
N CYS A 164 14.97 7.87 2.43
CA CYS A 164 14.02 7.41 3.44
C CYS A 164 14.30 8.03 4.81
N GLU A 165 15.56 8.10 5.26
CA GLU A 165 15.92 8.69 6.55
C GLU A 165 15.56 10.18 6.62
N SER A 166 15.79 10.93 5.54
CA SER A 166 15.40 12.34 5.45
C SER A 166 13.88 12.53 5.45
N ALA A 167 13.15 11.66 4.74
CA ALA A 167 11.69 11.67 4.74
C ALA A 167 11.09 11.25 6.09
N LYS A 168 11.70 10.26 6.77
CA LYS A 168 11.36 9.86 8.14
C LYS A 168 11.58 10.99 9.12
N ILE A 169 12.65 11.77 8.97
CA ILE A 169 12.86 12.97 9.78
C ILE A 169 11.70 13.95 9.57
N SER A 170 11.23 14.17 8.34
CA SER A 170 10.03 14.99 8.08
C SER A 170 8.75 14.38 8.70
N CYS A 171 8.56 13.07 8.57
CA CYS A 171 7.43 12.31 9.12
C CYS A 171 7.52 12.07 10.66
N ARG A 172 8.68 12.30 11.31
CA ARG A 172 8.93 12.10 12.76
C ARG A 172 9.26 13.40 13.52
N LYS A 173 9.68 14.49 12.87
CA LYS A 173 10.09 15.75 13.53
C LYS A 173 8.93 16.57 14.09
N ALA A 174 7.72 16.05 14.05
CA ALA A 174 6.60 16.63 14.75
C ALA A 174 6.16 15.73 15.92
N LEU A 175 7.17 15.14 16.59
CA LEU A 175 7.06 14.69 17.98
C LEU A 175 7.38 15.85 18.93
#